data_AF-A0AAD4BQ16-F1
#
_entry.id   AF-A0AAD4BQ16-F1
#
_cell.length_a   1.000
_cell.length_b   1.000
_cell.length_c   1.000
_cell.angle_alpha   90.00
_cell.angle_beta   90.00
_cell.angle_gamma   90.00
#
_symmetry.space_group_name_H-M   'P 1'
#
loop_
_entity.id
_entity.type
_entity.pdbx_description
1 polymer ?
#
loop_
_entity_poly.entity_id
_entity_poly.type
_entity_poly.pdbx_seq_one_letter_code
_entity_poly.pdbx_strand_id
1 'polypeptide(L)'
;MSLTVMSHFLQPQHGFHSTLSTIFALDPPLPDCSFFTLYTLPQTIIIDRHELMDRRLSFEFWGESNLELPVFALNQTANSLLLMNATVTGARPKQVAVDIPVHARYGEPGTHPLVITIPSPTFFWGCPLSASVSSSVFSSESPLANSTLLSSLAYFSVPSASSYLASLQVPVASKRDLFPVEMGTATVILMAFLWLVNRSWRVATALQSCHLKEQ
;
A
#
# COMPACT_ATOMS: atom_id res chain seq x y z
N MET A 1 12.47 22.77 18.18
CA MET A 1 12.18 22.60 16.74
C MET A 1 10.80 22.01 16.66
N SER A 2 9.87 22.72 16.01
CA SER A 2 8.48 22.29 15.92
C SER A 2 8.18 21.89 14.50
N LEU A 3 7.52 20.73 14.33
CA LEU A 3 6.94 20.35 13.05
C LEU A 3 5.45 20.60 13.10
N THR A 4 4.94 21.21 12.04
CA THR A 4 3.50 21.38 11.84
C THR A 4 3.09 20.55 10.64
N VAL A 5 2.36 19.47 10.87
CA VAL A 5 1.68 18.77 9.77
C VAL A 5 0.59 19.71 9.26
N MET A 6 0.63 20.02 7.98
CA MET A 6 -0.35 20.90 7.36
C MET A 6 -1.52 20.10 6.82
N SER A 7 -1.24 18.93 6.24
CA SER A 7 -2.27 18.03 5.72
C SER A 7 -1.77 16.59 5.64
N HIS A 8 -2.69 15.65 5.80
CA HIS A 8 -2.46 14.23 5.60
C HIS A 8 -3.73 13.63 5.01
N PHE A 9 -3.68 13.15 3.77
CA PHE A 9 -4.86 12.72 3.03
C PHE A 9 -4.54 11.66 1.98
N LEU A 10 -5.59 11.01 1.48
CA LEU A 10 -5.54 10.02 0.40
C LEU A 10 -6.24 10.58 -0.84
N GLN A 11 -5.64 10.37 -2.01
CA GLN A 11 -6.26 10.76 -3.28
C GLN A 11 -6.00 9.68 -4.36
N PRO A 12 -7.06 9.13 -4.99
CA PRO A 12 -8.48 9.29 -4.64
C PRO A 12 -8.84 8.69 -3.28
N GLN A 13 -9.93 9.17 -2.66
CA GLN A 13 -10.46 8.64 -1.37
C GLN A 13 -11.32 7.38 -1.52
N HIS A 14 -11.48 6.88 -2.74
CA HIS A 14 -12.26 5.69 -3.05
C HIS A 14 -11.51 4.77 -4.03
N GLY A 15 -11.69 3.47 -3.86
CA GLY A 15 -11.09 2.44 -4.73
C GLY A 15 -9.90 1.73 -4.11
N PHE A 16 -9.19 0.95 -4.92
CA PHE A 16 -8.08 0.11 -4.47
C PHE A 16 -6.71 0.74 -4.66
N HIS A 17 -6.60 1.82 -5.43
CA HIS A 17 -5.35 2.50 -5.73
C HIS A 17 -5.47 3.96 -5.27
N SER A 18 -4.60 4.38 -4.37
CA SER A 18 -4.57 5.74 -3.86
C SER A 18 -3.15 6.21 -3.64
N THR A 19 -2.97 7.53 -3.52
CA THR A 19 -1.71 8.12 -3.08
C THR A 19 -1.92 8.77 -1.72
N LEU A 20 -1.14 8.34 -0.73
CA LEU A 20 -1.10 8.92 0.61
C LEU A 20 -0.12 10.10 0.59
N SER A 21 -0.67 11.30 0.75
CA SER A 21 0.09 12.54 0.72
C SER A 21 0.17 13.15 2.12
N THR A 22 1.39 13.35 2.61
CA THR A 22 1.65 14.08 3.86
C THR A 22 2.41 15.35 3.54
N ILE A 23 1.84 16.50 3.91
CA ILE A 23 2.46 17.81 3.75
C ILE A 23 2.74 18.38 5.13
N PHE A 24 3.98 18.78 5.37
CA PHE A 24 4.40 19.35 6.65
C PHE A 24 5.33 20.54 6.44
N ALA A 25 5.27 21.46 7.39
CA ALA A 25 6.19 22.57 7.48
C ALA A 25 7.36 22.19 8.39
N LEU A 26 8.58 22.39 7.87
CA LEU A 26 9.82 22.08 8.56
C LEU A 26 10.56 23.39 8.84
N ASP A 27 10.91 23.61 10.10
CA ASP A 27 11.93 24.60 10.45
C ASP A 27 13.25 24.24 9.75
N PRO A 28 14.10 25.21 9.37
CA PRO A 28 15.28 24.95 8.55
C PRO A 28 16.13 23.80 9.14
N PRO A 29 16.59 22.87 8.29
CA PRO A 29 17.27 21.67 8.75
C PRO A 29 18.52 22.04 9.54
N LEU A 30 18.82 21.25 10.58
CA LEU A 30 20.16 21.29 11.15
C LEU A 30 21.17 20.94 10.03
N PRO A 31 22.33 21.61 9.98
CA PRO A 31 23.38 21.22 9.05
C PRO A 31 23.73 19.74 9.24
N ASP A 32 23.88 19.03 8.12
CA ASP A 32 24.25 17.60 8.04
C ASP A 32 23.25 16.57 8.61
N CYS A 33 22.02 16.97 8.92
CA CYS A 33 20.96 16.04 9.35
C CYS A 33 19.96 15.71 8.21
N SER A 34 19.49 14.47 8.19
CA SER A 34 18.42 14.00 7.30
C SER A 34 17.10 13.88 8.06
N PHE A 35 15.98 14.05 7.35
CA PHE A 35 14.65 13.99 7.94
C PHE A 35 13.93 12.70 7.54
N PHE A 36 13.33 12.03 8.50
CA PHE A 36 12.69 10.74 8.29
C PHE A 36 11.24 10.73 8.75
N THR A 37 10.45 9.93 8.05
CA THR A 37 9.03 9.70 8.32
C THR A 37 8.79 8.21 8.48
N LEU A 38 8.18 7.81 9.60
CA LEU A 38 7.73 6.44 9.85
C LEU A 38 6.21 6.37 9.77
N TYR A 39 5.71 5.59 8.82
CA TYR A 39 4.30 5.32 8.64
C TYR A 39 3.94 3.98 9.25
N THR A 40 2.90 3.99 10.08
CA THR A 40 2.26 2.76 10.59
C THR A 40 1.00 2.51 9.77
N LEU A 41 1.07 1.50 8.92
CA LEU A 41 0.05 1.21 7.94
C LEU A 41 -0.79 0.00 8.39
N PRO A 42 -2.13 0.11 8.37
CA PRO A 42 -2.98 -1.03 8.69
C PRO A 42 -2.78 -2.14 7.67
N GLN A 43 -3.06 -3.36 8.06
CA GLN A 43 -2.89 -4.55 7.21
C GLN A 43 -3.74 -4.52 5.93
N THR A 44 -4.81 -3.75 5.95
CA THR A 44 -5.68 -3.50 4.80
C THR A 44 -5.00 -2.67 3.71
N ILE A 45 -3.79 -2.15 3.95
CA ILE A 45 -2.96 -1.43 3.00
C ILE A 45 -1.76 -2.29 2.60
N ILE A 46 -1.47 -2.26 1.32
CA ILE A 46 -0.30 -2.84 0.65
C ILE A 46 0.60 -1.69 0.20
N ILE A 47 1.89 -1.89 0.40
CA ILE A 47 2.94 -1.08 -0.21
C ILE A 47 3.63 -1.93 -1.28
N ASP A 48 3.56 -1.48 -2.53
CA ASP A 48 4.33 -2.08 -3.61
C ASP A 48 5.76 -1.51 -3.60
N ARG A 49 6.71 -2.34 -3.15
CA ARG A 49 8.13 -1.97 -3.11
C ARG A 49 8.68 -1.61 -4.49
N HIS A 50 8.20 -2.24 -5.56
CA HIS A 50 8.69 -1.96 -6.90
C HIS A 50 8.27 -0.57 -7.36
N GLU A 51 7.02 -0.19 -7.08
CA GLU A 51 6.55 1.17 -7.37
C GLU A 51 7.34 2.25 -6.60
N LEU A 52 7.69 1.98 -5.33
CA LEU A 52 8.55 2.89 -4.56
C LEU A 52 9.96 3.00 -5.14
N MET A 53 10.53 1.89 -5.62
CA MET A 53 11.84 1.87 -6.28
C MET A 53 11.82 2.64 -7.61
N ASP A 54 10.75 2.48 -8.41
CA ASP A 54 10.57 3.20 -9.67
C ASP A 54 10.47 4.72 -9.45
N ARG A 55 9.86 5.14 -8.34
CA ARG A 55 9.83 6.54 -7.89
C ARG A 55 11.13 7.03 -7.26
N ARG A 56 12.16 6.17 -7.17
CA ARG A 56 13.49 6.47 -6.59
C ARG A 56 13.41 6.99 -5.15
N LEU A 57 12.47 6.46 -4.37
CA LEU A 57 12.33 6.79 -2.96
C LEU A 57 13.34 5.98 -2.13
N SER A 58 13.92 6.59 -1.10
CA SER A 58 14.78 5.91 -0.14
C SER A 58 13.92 5.43 1.03
N PHE A 59 13.68 4.12 1.11
CA PHE A 59 12.74 3.54 2.07
C PHE A 59 13.22 2.21 2.66
N GLU A 60 12.66 1.84 3.80
CA GLU A 60 12.67 0.50 4.37
C GLU A 60 11.24 0.10 4.75
N PHE A 61 10.86 -1.13 4.41
CA PHE A 61 9.50 -1.63 4.63
C PHE A 61 9.50 -2.96 5.37
N TRP A 62 8.81 -3.00 6.51
CA TRP A 62 8.58 -4.18 7.33
C TRP A 62 7.09 -4.51 7.35
N GLY A 63 6.71 -5.67 6.85
CA GLY A 63 5.33 -6.12 6.80
C GLY A 63 5.10 -7.18 5.75
N GLU A 64 3.84 -7.53 5.52
CA GLU A 64 3.44 -8.50 4.49
C GLU A 64 3.74 -7.95 3.09
N SER A 65 4.47 -8.74 2.30
CA SER A 65 4.88 -8.39 0.93
C SER A 65 4.06 -9.07 -0.16
N ASN A 66 3.22 -10.06 0.18
CA ASN A 66 2.34 -10.69 -0.79
C ASN A 66 1.22 -9.70 -1.18
N LEU A 67 1.21 -9.27 -2.44
CA LEU A 67 0.26 -8.28 -2.97
C LEU A 67 -1.13 -8.87 -3.24
N GLU A 68 -1.23 -10.19 -3.40
CA GLU A 68 -2.45 -10.90 -3.80
C GLU A 68 -3.25 -11.47 -2.62
N LEU A 69 -2.64 -11.49 -1.43
CA LEU A 69 -3.25 -12.10 -0.25
C LEU A 69 -4.38 -11.20 0.31
N PRO A 70 -5.63 -11.69 0.45
CA PRO A 70 -6.71 -10.90 1.03
C PRO A 70 -6.52 -10.73 2.55
N VAL A 71 -7.20 -9.72 3.13
CA VAL A 71 -7.05 -9.38 4.55
C VAL A 71 -7.35 -10.55 5.48
N PHE A 72 -8.39 -11.33 5.18
CA PHE A 72 -8.82 -12.47 6.00
C PHE A 72 -7.88 -13.69 5.92
N ALA A 73 -6.90 -13.69 5.01
CA ALA A 73 -5.91 -14.75 4.88
C ALA A 73 -4.56 -14.36 5.51
N LEU A 74 -4.46 -13.19 6.13
CA LEU A 74 -3.25 -12.75 6.82
C LEU A 74 -3.11 -13.48 8.16
N ASN A 75 -1.97 -14.17 8.34
CA ASN A 75 -1.65 -14.88 9.58
C ASN A 75 -1.08 -13.95 10.68
N GLN A 76 -0.69 -12.73 10.31
CA GLN A 76 -0.12 -11.75 11.22
C GLN A 76 -1.22 -10.80 11.70
N THR A 77 -1.14 -10.32 12.94
CA THR A 77 -2.04 -9.29 13.51
C THR A 77 -1.39 -7.91 13.60
N ALA A 78 -0.10 -7.80 13.25
CA ALA A 78 0.67 -6.56 13.36
C ALA A 78 0.52 -5.66 12.12
N ASN A 79 0.53 -4.34 12.34
CA ASN A 79 0.59 -3.34 11.28
C ASN A 79 1.91 -3.43 10.52
N SER A 80 1.92 -2.94 9.28
CA SER A 80 3.16 -2.77 8.52
C SER A 80 3.78 -1.40 8.82
N LEU A 81 5.09 -1.32 8.67
CA LEU A 81 5.88 -0.13 8.95
C LEU A 81 6.66 0.25 7.70
N LEU A 82 6.55 1.53 7.32
CA LEU A 82 7.28 2.11 6.20
C LEU A 82 8.09 3.29 6.69
N LEU A 83 9.41 3.12 6.71
CA LEU A 83 10.35 4.19 6.98
C LEU A 83 10.78 4.81 5.66
N MET A 84 10.82 6.14 5.59
CA MET A 84 11.33 6.87 4.43
C MET A 84 12.14 8.09 4.83
N ASN A 85 13.10 8.44 3.97
CA ASN A 85 13.80 9.72 4.03
C ASN A 85 12.98 10.78 3.27
N ALA A 86 12.52 11.82 3.96
CA ALA A 86 11.82 12.92 3.31
C ALA A 86 12.85 13.92 2.77
N THR A 87 12.99 13.94 1.46
CA THR A 87 13.82 14.95 0.79
C THR A 87 12.99 16.18 0.46
N VAL A 88 13.52 17.36 0.75
CA VAL A 88 12.86 18.64 0.47
C VAL A 88 12.76 18.80 -1.05
N THR A 89 11.58 18.55 -1.62
CA THR A 89 11.30 18.74 -3.04
C THR A 89 10.49 20.03 -3.22
N GLY A 90 11.15 21.12 -3.62
CA GLY A 90 10.45 22.35 -4.03
C GLY A 90 11.22 23.66 -3.82
N ALA A 91 10.79 24.69 -4.55
CA ALA A 91 11.35 26.05 -4.48
C ALA A 91 10.99 26.83 -3.21
N ARG A 92 10.16 26.25 -2.33
CA ARG A 92 9.76 26.84 -1.04
C ARG A 92 10.49 26.12 0.10
N PRO A 93 11.50 26.73 0.73
CA PRO A 93 12.42 26.05 1.67
C PRO A 93 11.80 25.63 3.01
N LYS A 94 10.46 25.67 3.15
CA LYS A 94 9.75 25.43 4.42
C LYS A 94 8.62 24.40 4.34
N GLN A 95 8.30 23.87 3.16
CA GLN A 95 7.24 22.88 3.00
C GLN A 95 7.78 21.65 2.29
N VAL A 96 7.52 20.48 2.87
CA VAL A 96 7.89 19.18 2.32
C VAL A 96 6.62 18.38 2.11
N ALA A 97 6.49 17.79 0.93
CA ALA A 97 5.42 16.86 0.60
C ALA A 97 6.03 15.48 0.38
N VAL A 98 5.40 14.46 0.96
CA VAL A 98 5.76 13.05 0.79
C VAL A 98 4.55 12.32 0.27
N ASP A 99 4.67 11.79 -0.94
CA ASP A 99 3.62 11.07 -1.65
C ASP A 99 3.97 9.59 -1.75
N ILE A 100 3.12 8.74 -1.18
CA ILE A 100 3.31 7.29 -1.14
C ILE A 100 2.19 6.63 -1.92
N PRO A 101 2.48 5.85 -2.97
CA PRO A 101 1.46 5.00 -3.55
C PRO A 101 1.06 3.92 -2.56
N VAL A 102 -0.25 3.80 -2.34
CA VAL A 102 -0.84 2.80 -1.45
C VAL A 102 -1.93 2.03 -2.19
N HIS A 103 -1.97 0.73 -1.93
CA HIS A 103 -2.95 -0.17 -2.52
C HIS A 103 -3.80 -0.77 -1.40
N ALA A 104 -5.10 -0.90 -1.58
CA ALA A 104 -5.95 -1.58 -0.60
C ALA A 104 -5.95 -3.09 -0.84
N ARG A 105 -6.01 -3.87 0.24
CA ARG A 105 -6.29 -5.32 0.17
C ARG A 105 -7.78 -5.58 0.01
N TYR A 106 -8.10 -6.73 -0.57
CA TYR A 106 -9.46 -7.25 -0.58
C TYR A 106 -9.96 -7.48 0.85
N GLY A 107 -10.99 -6.71 1.23
CA GLY A 107 -11.72 -6.85 2.48
C GLY A 107 -12.68 -8.04 2.47
N GLU A 108 -13.22 -8.36 3.64
CA GLU A 108 -14.28 -9.37 3.73
C GLU A 108 -15.55 -8.89 2.99
N PRO A 109 -16.23 -9.76 2.23
CA PRO A 109 -17.51 -9.43 1.62
C PRO A 109 -18.54 -8.94 2.65
N GLY A 110 -19.23 -7.84 2.34
CA GLY A 110 -20.11 -7.13 3.27
C GLY A 110 -21.17 -6.30 2.56
N THR A 111 -22.02 -5.61 3.33
CA THR A 111 -23.09 -4.75 2.79
C THR A 111 -22.65 -3.31 2.55
N HIS A 112 -21.53 -2.89 3.15
CA HIS A 112 -21.03 -1.53 3.08
C HIS A 112 -19.56 -1.52 2.65
N PRO A 113 -19.09 -0.45 1.98
CA PRO A 113 -17.67 -0.27 1.70
C PRO A 113 -16.83 -0.36 2.97
N LEU A 114 -15.64 -0.95 2.85
CA LEU A 114 -14.66 -0.98 3.91
C LEU A 114 -14.02 0.42 4.04
N VAL A 115 -14.07 1.01 5.23
CA VAL A 115 -13.40 2.29 5.51
C VAL A 115 -12.08 2.00 6.23
N ILE A 116 -10.97 2.38 5.58
CA ILE A 116 -9.62 2.23 6.10
C ILE A 116 -9.16 3.59 6.62
N THR A 117 -8.64 3.64 7.84
CA THR A 117 -8.05 4.85 8.42
C THR A 117 -6.55 4.69 8.60
N ILE A 118 -5.78 5.64 8.09
CA ILE A 118 -4.32 5.68 8.22
C ILE A 118 -3.94 6.87 9.11
N PRO A 119 -3.20 6.65 10.21
CA PRO A 119 -2.72 7.72 11.06
C PRO A 119 -1.59 8.50 10.40
N SER A 120 -1.46 9.77 10.82
CA SER A 120 -0.30 10.59 10.47
C SER A 120 1.01 9.89 10.86
N PRO A 121 2.08 10.05 10.06
CA PRO A 121 3.35 9.43 10.35
C PRO A 121 4.02 10.05 11.57
N THR A 122 4.93 9.28 12.18
CA THR A 122 5.87 9.78 13.16
C THR A 122 7.06 10.40 12.45
N PHE A 123 7.53 11.54 12.97
CA PHE A 123 8.60 12.31 12.37
C PHE A 123 9.84 12.29 13.25
N PHE A 124 11.02 12.22 12.63
CA PHE A 124 12.28 12.32 13.37
C PHE A 124 13.42 12.82 12.49
N TRP A 125 14.38 13.47 13.13
CA TRP A 125 15.66 13.81 12.53
C TRP A 125 16.64 12.67 12.73
N GLY A 126 17.50 12.40 11.75
CA GLY A 126 18.68 11.55 11.87
C GLY A 126 19.94 12.36 11.58
N CYS A 127 20.81 12.50 12.57
CA CYS A 127 22.06 13.27 12.47
C CYS A 127 23.28 12.35 12.66
N PRO A 128 24.42 12.64 12.02
CA PRO A 128 25.66 11.90 12.26
C PRO A 128 26.04 11.89 13.74
N LEU A 129 26.54 10.76 14.24
CA LEU A 129 26.95 10.55 15.64
C LEU A 129 28.01 11.53 16.16
N SER A 130 28.69 12.27 15.27
CA SER A 130 29.63 13.34 15.60
C SER A 130 28.96 14.64 16.05
N ALA A 131 27.64 14.79 15.88
CA ALA A 131 26.87 15.93 16.35
C ALA A 131 26.57 15.75 17.85
N SER A 132 27.18 16.60 18.69
CA SER A 132 27.05 16.58 20.15
C SER A 132 25.64 17.02 20.63
N VAL A 133 24.63 16.17 20.43
CA VAL A 133 23.25 16.48 20.81
C VAL A 133 22.67 15.36 21.67
N SER A 134 22.19 15.75 22.86
CA SER A 134 21.64 14.89 23.91
C SER A 134 20.47 14.04 23.40
N SER A 135 20.69 12.73 23.32
CA SER A 135 19.81 11.71 22.75
C SER A 135 18.52 11.52 23.56
N SER A 136 17.39 12.03 23.06
CA SER A 136 16.08 11.47 23.41
C SER A 136 15.90 10.19 22.60
N VAL A 137 16.46 9.09 23.11
CA VAL A 137 16.42 7.77 22.48
C VAL A 137 14.96 7.38 22.27
N PHE A 138 14.51 7.31 21.02
CA PHE A 138 13.26 6.62 20.69
C PHE A 138 13.43 5.17 21.15
N SER A 139 12.59 4.75 22.09
CA SER A 139 12.64 3.41 22.64
C SER A 139 12.59 2.37 21.53
N SER A 140 13.47 1.38 21.64
CA SER A 140 13.68 0.22 20.79
C SER A 140 12.40 -0.50 20.33
N GLU A 141 11.66 0.06 19.36
CA GLU A 141 10.70 -0.73 18.59
C GLU A 141 11.45 -1.56 17.55
N SER A 142 11.22 -2.87 17.62
CA SER A 142 12.08 -3.93 17.10
C SER A 142 12.40 -3.94 15.58
N PRO A 143 11.70 -3.23 14.67
CA PRO A 143 12.23 -3.08 13.30
C PRO A 143 13.17 -1.88 13.13
N LEU A 144 12.97 -0.77 13.86
CA LEU A 144 13.77 0.45 13.68
C LEU A 144 15.21 0.28 14.16
N ALA A 145 15.41 -0.52 15.21
CA ALA A 145 16.75 -0.79 15.76
C ALA A 145 17.68 -1.50 14.74
N ASN A 146 17.10 -2.25 13.80
CA ASN A 146 17.84 -2.98 12.76
C ASN A 146 17.81 -2.26 11.41
N SER A 147 17.37 -1.00 11.37
CA SER A 147 17.27 -0.23 10.14
C SER A 147 18.66 0.12 9.61
N THR A 148 18.91 -0.16 8.33
CA THR A 148 20.16 0.21 7.65
C THR A 148 20.22 1.72 7.41
N LEU A 149 19.08 2.35 7.11
CA LEU A 149 18.94 3.80 6.95
C LEU A 149 19.28 4.57 8.23
N LEU A 150 19.04 3.99 9.40
CA LEU A 150 19.28 4.64 10.70
C LEU A 150 20.55 4.17 11.41
N SER A 151 21.19 3.10 10.94
CA SER A 151 22.31 2.42 11.60
C SER A 151 23.51 3.29 12.00
N SER A 152 23.69 4.44 11.33
CA SER A 152 24.81 5.38 11.56
C SER A 152 24.37 6.76 12.07
N LEU A 153 23.10 6.90 12.46
CA LEU A 153 22.49 8.18 12.82
C LEU A 153 21.99 8.16 14.27
N ALA A 154 22.23 9.26 14.99
CA ALA A 154 21.48 9.59 16.19
C ALA A 154 20.15 10.19 15.76
N TYR A 155 19.03 9.62 16.24
CA TYR A 155 17.70 10.09 15.87
C TYR A 155 16.93 10.71 17.03
N PHE A 156 16.11 11.71 16.70
CA PHE A 156 15.35 12.51 17.67
C PHE A 156 13.91 12.68 17.17
N SER A 157 12.95 12.27 18.00
CA SER A 157 11.53 12.44 17.69
C SER A 157 11.18 13.92 17.59
N VAL A 158 10.43 14.27 16.55
CA VAL A 158 9.86 15.60 16.39
C VAL A 158 8.38 15.51 16.77
N PRO A 159 7.96 16.10 17.89
CA PRO A 159 6.56 16.10 18.27
C PRO A 159 5.76 16.87 17.19
N SER A 160 4.75 16.21 16.65
CA SER A 160 3.76 16.86 15.77
C SER A 160 2.70 17.53 16.63
N ALA A 161 2.41 18.80 16.36
CA ALA A 161 1.36 19.56 17.06
C ALA A 161 -0.07 19.07 16.74
N SER A 162 -0.22 18.23 15.71
CA SER A 162 -1.51 17.85 15.13
C SER A 162 -1.52 16.39 14.71
N SER A 163 -2.58 15.68 15.07
CA SER A 163 -2.85 14.31 14.62
C SER A 163 -3.96 14.33 13.56
N TYR A 164 -3.62 13.93 12.34
CA TYR A 164 -4.56 13.77 11.24
C TYR A 164 -4.78 12.29 10.92
N LEU A 165 -5.98 11.96 10.45
CA LEU A 165 -6.33 10.64 9.94
C LEU A 165 -6.71 10.78 8.47
N ALA A 166 -6.05 10.00 7.61
CA ALA A 166 -6.47 9.84 6.23
C ALA A 166 -7.44 8.66 6.13
N SER A 167 -8.55 8.84 5.40
CA SER A 167 -9.56 7.78 5.21
C SER A 167 -9.67 7.37 3.74
N LEU A 168 -9.72 6.06 3.49
CA LEU A 168 -9.94 5.45 2.18
C LEU A 168 -11.14 4.52 2.22
N GLN A 169 -12.03 4.64 1.25
CA GLN A 169 -13.18 3.75 1.11
C GLN A 169 -12.94 2.73 0.00
N VAL A 170 -13.00 1.46 0.35
CA VAL A 170 -12.73 0.35 -0.56
C VAL A 170 -14.02 -0.42 -0.79
N PRO A 171 -14.44 -0.62 -2.05
CA PRO A 171 -15.63 -1.41 -2.32
C PRO A 171 -15.38 -2.87 -1.94
N VAL A 172 -16.39 -3.50 -1.35
CA VAL A 172 -16.38 -4.94 -1.02
C VAL A 172 -17.50 -5.63 -1.76
N ALA A 173 -17.30 -6.91 -2.08
CA ALA A 173 -18.33 -7.72 -2.71
C ALA A 173 -19.52 -7.94 -1.75
N SER A 174 -20.74 -7.92 -2.28
CA SER A 174 -21.95 -8.24 -1.52
C SER A 174 -22.19 -9.74 -1.51
N LYS A 175 -22.41 -10.30 -0.31
CA LYS A 175 -22.80 -11.73 -0.16
C LYS A 175 -24.16 -12.04 -0.81
N ARG A 176 -25.00 -11.03 -1.08
CA ARG A 176 -26.31 -11.20 -1.75
C ARG A 176 -26.18 -11.53 -3.23
N ASP A 177 -25.10 -11.08 -3.86
CA ASP A 177 -24.89 -11.26 -5.29
C ASP A 177 -24.24 -12.62 -5.60
N LEU A 178 -23.80 -13.35 -4.57
CA LEU A 178 -23.06 -14.61 -4.71
C LEU A 178 -23.86 -15.65 -5.51
N PHE A 179 -25.11 -15.92 -5.12
CA PHE A 179 -25.93 -16.94 -5.78
C PHE A 179 -26.28 -16.58 -7.23
N PRO A 180 -26.76 -15.36 -7.55
CA PRO A 180 -26.99 -14.96 -8.95
C PRO A 180 -25.74 -15.06 -9.82
N VAL A 181 -24.58 -14.63 -9.30
CA VAL A 181 -23.30 -14.65 -10.03
C VAL A 181 -22.85 -16.08 -10.29
N GLU A 182 -22.93 -16.96 -9.29
CA GLU A 182 -22.54 -18.36 -9.41
C GLU A 182 -23.41 -19.09 -10.44
N MET A 183 -24.74 -18.97 -10.30
CA MET A 183 -25.68 -19.61 -11.23
C MET A 183 -25.54 -19.08 -12.66
N GLY A 184 -25.38 -17.77 -12.83
CA GLY A 184 -25.14 -17.15 -14.14
C GLY A 184 -23.85 -17.66 -14.78
N THR A 185 -22.76 -17.68 -14.00
CA THR A 185 -21.44 -18.14 -14.47
C THR A 185 -21.49 -19.62 -14.87
N ALA A 186 -22.06 -20.48 -14.02
CA ALA A 186 -22.21 -21.91 -14.32
C ALA A 186 -23.04 -22.15 -15.60
N THR A 187 -24.12 -21.40 -15.78
CA THR A 187 -24.99 -21.52 -16.96
C THR A 187 -24.25 -21.09 -18.23
N VAL A 188 -23.53 -19.97 -18.20
CA VAL A 188 -22.74 -19.49 -19.36
C VAL A 188 -21.64 -20.48 -19.73
N ILE A 189 -20.90 -21.00 -18.73
CA ILE A 189 -19.85 -21.99 -18.96
C ILE A 189 -20.44 -23.27 -19.57
N LEU A 190 -21.57 -23.77 -19.04
CA LEU A 190 -22.23 -24.95 -19.56
C LEU A 190 -22.71 -24.75 -21.01
N MET A 191 -23.31 -23.60 -21.32
CA MET A 191 -23.73 -23.28 -22.69
C MET A 191 -22.54 -23.22 -23.65
N ALA A 192 -21.44 -22.58 -23.25
CA ALA A 192 -20.21 -22.52 -24.05
C ALA A 192 -19.63 -23.93 -24.27
N PHE A 193 -19.61 -24.76 -23.24
CA PHE A 193 -19.16 -26.16 -23.34
C PHE A 193 -20.01 -26.98 -24.31
N LEU A 194 -21.35 -26.94 -24.18
CA LEU A 194 -22.26 -27.66 -25.08
C LEU A 194 -22.12 -27.18 -26.53
N TRP A 195 -21.93 -25.88 -26.73
CA TRP A 195 -21.67 -25.32 -28.05
C TRP A 195 -20.37 -25.87 -28.64
N LEU A 196 -19.27 -25.90 -27.88
CA LEU A 196 -17.99 -26.47 -28.31
C LEU A 196 -18.14 -27.95 -28.66
N VAL A 197 -18.83 -28.74 -27.83
CA VAL A 197 -19.09 -30.17 -28.11
C VAL A 197 -19.85 -30.35 -29.42
N ASN A 198 -20.91 -29.57 -29.66
CA ASN A 198 -21.68 -29.63 -30.91
C ASN A 198 -20.82 -29.24 -32.12
N ARG A 199 -19.97 -28.21 -32.02
CA ARG A 199 -19.07 -27.81 -33.11
C ARG A 199 -18.03 -28.88 -33.41
N SER A 200 -17.39 -29.43 -32.38
CA SER A 200 -16.43 -30.53 -32.51
C SER A 200 -17.06 -31.77 -33.14
N TRP A 201 -18.28 -32.14 -32.72
CA TRP A 201 -19.03 -33.25 -33.30
C TRP A 201 -19.32 -33.05 -34.79
N ARG A 202 -19.79 -31.85 -35.17
CA ARG A 202 -20.04 -31.50 -36.59
C ARG A 202 -18.77 -31.55 -37.44
N VAL A 203 -17.64 -31.12 -36.89
CA VAL A 203 -16.35 -31.18 -37.61
C VAL A 203 -15.88 -32.63 -37.75
N ALA A 204 -15.95 -33.43 -36.69
CA ALA A 204 -15.56 -34.84 -36.73
C ALA A 204 -16.37 -35.65 -37.76
N THR A 205 -17.69 -35.46 -37.77
CA THR A 205 -18.58 -36.11 -38.75
C THR A 205 -18.30 -35.66 -40.19
N ALA A 206 -18.00 -34.39 -40.41
CA ALA A 206 -17.60 -33.89 -41.73
C ALA A 206 -16.27 -34.50 -42.21
N LEU A 207 -15.25 -34.56 -41.34
CA LEU A 207 -13.96 -35.17 -41.65
C LEU A 207 -14.10 -36.66 -41.99
N GLN A 208 -14.88 -37.41 -41.20
CA GLN A 208 -15.14 -38.82 -41.46
C GLN A 208 -15.83 -39.03 -42.82
N SER A 209 -16.78 -38.15 -43.18
CA SER A 209 -17.45 -38.22 -44.48
C SER A 209 -16.56 -37.87 -45.67
N CYS A 210 -15.54 -37.04 -45.49
CA CYS A 210 -14.55 -36.73 -46.53
C CYS A 210 -13.58 -37.88 -46.75
N HIS A 211 -13.10 -38.51 -45.66
CA HIS A 211 -12.18 -39.64 -45.75
C HIS A 211 -12.81 -40.83 -46.51
N LEU A 212 -14.11 -41.11 -46.28
CA LEU A 212 -14.84 -42.15 -46.99
C LEU A 212 -15.07 -41.85 -48.49
N LYS A 213 -14.89 -40.61 -48.96
CA LYS A 213 -14.99 -40.25 -50.38
C LYS A 213 -13.66 -40.39 -51.14
N GLU A 214 -12.54 -40.43 -50.42
CA GLU A 214 -11.20 -40.58 -51.02
C GLU A 214 -10.75 -42.05 -51.10
N GLN A 215 -11.47 -42.97 -50.46
CA GLN A 215 -11.30 -44.44 -50.58
C GLN A 215 -12.21 -45.01 -51.66
#